data_AF-A0A2U3L0W4-F1
#
_entry.id   AF-A0A2U3L0W4-F1
#
_cell.length_a   1.000
_cell.length_b   1.000
_cell.length_c   1.000
_cell.angle_alpha   90.00
_cell.angle_beta   90.00
_cell.angle_gamma   90.00
#
_symmetry.space_group_name_H-M   'P 1'
#
loop_
_entity.id
_entity.type
_entity.pdbx_description
1 polymer ?
#
loop_
_entity_poly.entity_id
_entity_poly.type
_entity_poly.pdbx_seq_one_letter_code
_entity_poly.pdbx_strand_id
1 'polypeptide(L)'
;MARWYSDYGYFQPSVPRAAKGGIRAQSQKGAFGTSWWAKQWTAVLDRFNLGARMQRGRRYARQGQVLSIDFGEGKIQARVQGSRPKPYEVAIRVKTLQKDAWAKVAAAAAAQAVFASKLLAGEMPQEMEQIFRAVGVSLFPEAYSDLSTDCSCPDYSNPCKHIAAVYYLNSTATRS
;
A
#
# COMPACT_ATOMS: atom_id res chain seq x y z
N MET A 1 -53.51 -23.43 8.76
CA MET A 1 -53.23 -21.99 8.91
C MET A 1 -51.72 -21.78 9.05
N ALA A 2 -51.17 -20.79 8.31
CA ALA A 2 -49.82 -20.19 8.34
C ALA A 2 -48.64 -21.06 8.87
N ARG A 3 -47.69 -21.63 8.08
CA ARG A 3 -46.81 -21.15 6.99
C ARG A 3 -45.75 -20.09 7.40
N TRP A 4 -44.53 -20.60 7.66
CA TRP A 4 -43.15 -20.06 7.44
C TRP A 4 -42.53 -19.11 8.50
N TYR A 5 -41.40 -19.45 9.14
CA TYR A 5 -39.98 -19.49 8.70
C TYR A 5 -39.30 -18.12 8.49
N SER A 6 -38.29 -17.87 9.34
CA SER A 6 -37.08 -17.04 9.19
C SER A 6 -37.22 -15.53 8.90
N ASP A 7 -37.23 -14.74 9.97
CA ASP A 7 -36.76 -13.36 9.99
C ASP A 7 -35.23 -13.33 10.20
N TYR A 8 -34.47 -13.68 9.16
CA TYR A 8 -33.04 -13.34 9.13
C TYR A 8 -32.92 -11.99 8.43
N GLY A 9 -32.78 -10.93 9.22
CA GLY A 9 -32.55 -9.56 8.75
C GLY A 9 -31.33 -9.48 7.82
N TYR A 10 -31.59 -9.22 6.54
CA TYR A 10 -30.55 -8.97 5.55
C TYR A 10 -29.80 -7.68 5.91
N PHE A 11 -28.58 -7.81 6.44
CA PHE A 11 -27.66 -6.67 6.56
C PHE A 11 -27.38 -6.08 5.18
N GLN A 12 -27.86 -4.86 4.93
CA GLN A 12 -27.58 -4.14 3.69
C GLN A 12 -26.07 -3.88 3.57
N PRO A 13 -25.41 -4.29 2.47
CA PRO A 13 -23.98 -4.04 2.30
C PRO A 13 -23.68 -2.54 2.30
N SER A 14 -22.79 -2.09 3.18
CA SER A 14 -22.40 -0.67 3.21
C SER A 14 -21.62 -0.32 1.91
N VAL A 15 -22.20 0.50 1.05
CA VAL A 15 -21.56 0.98 -0.18
C VAL A 15 -20.68 2.20 0.15
N PRO A 16 -19.43 2.28 -0.35
CA PRO A 16 -18.63 3.48 -0.20
C PRO A 16 -19.25 4.67 -0.92
N ARG A 17 -19.17 5.85 -0.31
CA ARG A 17 -19.49 7.11 -0.99
C ARG A 17 -18.50 7.33 -2.12
N ALA A 18 -18.93 7.96 -3.20
CA ALA A 18 -18.02 8.31 -4.29
C ALA A 18 -17.02 9.38 -3.81
N ALA A 19 -15.74 9.08 -3.89
CA ALA A 19 -14.68 10.07 -3.70
C ALA A 19 -14.65 11.08 -4.87
N LYS A 20 -14.61 12.37 -4.55
CA LYS A 20 -14.33 13.43 -5.53
C LYS A 20 -12.82 13.64 -5.59
N GLY A 21 -12.21 13.38 -6.75
CA GLY A 21 -10.79 13.69 -6.99
C GLY A 21 -9.77 12.78 -6.28
N GLY A 22 -10.14 11.56 -5.86
CA GLY A 22 -9.18 10.65 -5.26
C GLY A 22 -8.18 10.07 -6.26
N ILE A 23 -7.01 9.70 -5.74
CA ILE A 23 -5.92 9.04 -6.45
C ILE A 23 -6.44 7.73 -7.04
N ARG A 24 -6.41 7.64 -8.36
CA ARG A 24 -6.78 6.42 -9.10
C ARG A 24 -5.52 5.65 -9.44
N ALA A 25 -5.59 4.32 -9.31
CA ALA A 25 -4.57 3.47 -9.90
C ALA A 25 -4.42 3.81 -11.38
N GLN A 26 -3.18 3.96 -11.85
CA GLN A 26 -2.87 4.31 -13.24
C GLN A 26 -3.45 3.31 -14.26
N SER A 27 -3.74 2.09 -13.82
CA SER A 27 -4.43 1.08 -14.63
C SER A 27 -5.80 0.71 -14.08
N GLN A 28 -6.82 0.75 -14.98
CA GLN A 28 -8.15 0.23 -14.70
C GLN A 28 -8.26 -1.30 -14.84
N LYS A 29 -7.29 -1.95 -15.53
CA LYS A 29 -7.21 -3.41 -15.74
C LYS A 29 -5.74 -3.88 -15.72
N GLY A 30 -5.38 -4.78 -14.79
CA GLY A 30 -4.03 -5.34 -14.67
C GLY A 30 -3.33 -5.05 -13.34
N ALA A 31 -2.00 -5.21 -13.31
CA ALA A 31 -1.15 -5.00 -12.14
C ALA A 31 -1.11 -3.51 -11.71
N PHE A 32 -0.84 -3.26 -10.42
CA PHE A 32 -0.69 -1.91 -9.89
C PHE A 32 0.73 -1.41 -10.11
N GLY A 33 0.87 -0.40 -10.98
CA GLY A 33 2.16 0.19 -11.36
C GLY A 33 2.86 -0.60 -12.46
N THR A 34 3.53 0.11 -13.37
CA THR A 34 4.27 -0.49 -14.49
C THR A 34 5.74 -0.73 -14.16
N SER A 35 6.28 -0.04 -13.15
CA SER A 35 7.66 -0.14 -12.71
C SER A 35 7.98 -1.51 -12.09
N TRP A 36 9.25 -1.90 -12.13
CA TRP A 36 9.70 -3.15 -11.53
C TRP A 36 9.46 -3.15 -10.00
N TRP A 37 9.68 -2.01 -9.33
CA TRP A 37 9.55 -1.89 -7.88
C TRP A 37 8.08 -2.12 -7.45
N ALA A 38 7.14 -1.63 -8.25
CA ALA A 38 5.71 -1.79 -7.99
C ALA A 38 5.26 -3.26 -8.05
N LYS A 39 5.83 -4.01 -9.00
CA LYS A 39 5.62 -5.44 -9.14
C LYS A 39 6.22 -6.20 -7.96
N GLN A 40 7.44 -5.86 -7.53
CA GLN A 40 8.07 -6.49 -6.36
C GLN A 40 7.30 -6.22 -5.07
N TRP A 41 6.87 -4.97 -4.84
CA TRP A 41 6.02 -4.62 -3.71
C TRP A 41 4.72 -5.42 -3.68
N THR A 42 4.04 -5.54 -4.82
CA THR A 42 2.81 -6.36 -4.93
C THR A 42 3.10 -7.82 -4.63
N ALA A 43 4.21 -8.36 -5.16
CA ALA A 43 4.62 -9.74 -4.90
C ALA A 43 4.91 -10.00 -3.40
N VAL A 44 5.52 -9.04 -2.70
CA VAL A 44 5.75 -9.12 -1.25
C VAL A 44 4.43 -9.19 -0.48
N LEU A 45 3.46 -8.35 -0.84
CA LEU A 45 2.14 -8.37 -0.21
C LEU A 45 1.38 -9.67 -0.48
N ASP A 46 1.50 -10.23 -1.68
CA ASP A 46 0.86 -11.50 -2.03
C ASP A 46 1.48 -12.67 -1.24
N ARG A 47 2.79 -12.64 -0.95
CA ARG A 47 3.47 -13.64 -0.11
C ARG A 47 2.99 -13.66 1.34
N PHE A 48 2.48 -12.53 1.85
CA PHE A 48 1.90 -12.47 3.20
C PHE A 48 0.53 -13.16 3.30
N ASN A 49 0.01 -13.71 2.20
CA ASN A 49 -1.24 -14.47 2.14
C ASN A 49 -2.43 -13.77 2.82
N LEU A 50 -2.55 -12.46 2.58
CA LEU A 50 -3.54 -11.60 3.23
C LEU A 50 -4.99 -11.94 2.83
N GLY A 51 -5.19 -12.81 1.84
CA GLY A 51 -6.47 -13.43 1.49
C GLY A 51 -7.44 -12.51 0.73
N ALA A 52 -8.72 -12.92 0.67
CA ALA A 52 -9.76 -12.28 -0.14
C ALA A 52 -10.03 -10.79 0.21
N ARG A 53 -9.59 -10.30 1.37
CA ARG A 53 -9.72 -8.90 1.79
C ARG A 53 -8.95 -7.95 0.87
N MET A 54 -7.84 -8.41 0.27
CA MET A 54 -7.07 -7.65 -0.71
C MET A 54 -7.89 -7.36 -1.98
N GLN A 55 -8.81 -8.24 -2.37
CA GLN A 55 -9.66 -8.03 -3.56
C GLN A 55 -10.54 -6.78 -3.40
N ARG A 56 -11.09 -6.56 -2.21
CA ARG A 56 -11.87 -5.34 -1.91
C ARG A 56 -10.99 -4.10 -1.91
N GLY A 57 -9.77 -4.20 -1.38
CA GLY A 57 -8.77 -3.13 -1.45
C GLY A 57 -8.44 -2.73 -2.89
N ARG A 58 -8.23 -3.71 -3.78
CA ARG A 58 -8.02 -3.46 -5.22
C ARG A 58 -9.15 -2.66 -5.84
N ARG A 59 -10.40 -3.00 -5.50
CA ARG A 59 -11.59 -2.29 -5.99
C ARG A 59 -11.58 -0.84 -5.50
N TYR A 60 -11.29 -0.58 -4.22
CA TYR A 60 -11.20 0.77 -3.67
C TYR A 60 -10.13 1.61 -4.35
N ALA A 61 -8.93 1.05 -4.55
CA ALA A 61 -7.83 1.73 -5.25
C ALA A 61 -8.21 2.09 -6.69
N ARG A 62 -8.84 1.17 -7.43
CA ARG A 62 -9.30 1.41 -8.81
C ARG A 62 -10.45 2.42 -8.91
N GLN A 63 -11.32 2.47 -7.90
CA GLN A 63 -12.44 3.42 -7.86
C GLN A 63 -12.01 4.84 -7.47
N GLY A 64 -10.73 5.07 -7.17
CA GLY A 64 -10.25 6.37 -6.74
C GLY A 64 -10.72 6.74 -5.33
N GLN A 65 -10.91 5.75 -4.45
CA GLN A 65 -11.40 5.99 -3.09
C GLN A 65 -10.32 6.48 -2.13
N VAL A 66 -9.04 6.45 -2.52
CA VAL A 66 -7.96 7.01 -1.72
C VAL A 66 -7.80 8.47 -2.10
N LEU A 67 -8.08 9.37 -1.15
CA LEU A 67 -8.12 10.81 -1.38
C LEU A 67 -6.75 11.46 -1.32
N SER A 68 -5.88 10.99 -0.43
CA SER A 68 -4.50 11.47 -0.30
C SER A 68 -3.61 10.35 0.23
N ILE A 69 -2.33 10.40 -0.14
CA ILE A 69 -1.26 9.57 0.42
C ILE A 69 -0.09 10.50 0.69
N ASP A 70 0.33 10.56 1.94
CA ASP A 70 1.42 11.38 2.43
C ASP A 70 2.54 10.45 2.94
N PHE A 71 3.76 10.68 2.42
CA PHE A 71 4.94 9.87 2.74
C PHE A 71 5.85 10.61 3.72
N GLY A 72 6.16 9.97 4.84
CA GLY A 72 7.19 10.36 5.80
C GLY A 72 8.20 9.25 6.03
N GLU A 73 9.21 9.50 6.86
CA GLU A 73 10.23 8.52 7.21
C GLU A 73 9.61 7.27 7.86
N GLY A 74 9.61 6.15 7.13
CA GLY A 74 9.02 4.89 7.60
C GLY A 74 7.52 4.94 7.85
N LYS A 75 6.81 5.98 7.38
CA LYS A 75 5.39 6.19 7.66
C LYS A 75 4.65 6.63 6.40
N ILE A 76 3.50 6.02 6.16
CA ILE A 76 2.55 6.39 5.13
C ILE A 76 1.26 6.75 5.83
N GLN A 77 0.75 7.95 5.57
CA GLN A 77 -0.57 8.39 6.01
C GLN A 77 -1.47 8.53 4.80
N ALA A 78 -2.72 8.11 4.92
CA ALA A 78 -3.65 8.23 3.82
C ALA A 78 -5.06 8.51 4.32
N ARG A 79 -5.85 9.16 3.47
CA ARG A 79 -7.28 9.34 3.67
C ARG A 79 -8.04 8.50 2.67
N VAL A 80 -8.94 7.64 3.14
CA VAL A 80 -9.69 6.74 2.27
C VAL A 80 -11.19 6.94 2.48
N GLN A 81 -11.89 7.29 1.41
CA GLN A 81 -13.33 7.45 1.41
C GLN A 81 -14.01 6.08 1.55
N GLY A 82 -14.80 5.92 2.61
CA GLY A 82 -15.62 4.75 2.86
C GLY A 82 -17.11 5.07 2.78
N SER A 83 -17.94 4.35 3.52
CA SER A 83 -19.39 4.58 3.58
C SER A 83 -19.76 5.82 4.41
N ARG A 84 -18.90 6.25 5.33
CA ARG A 84 -19.12 7.43 6.17
C ARG A 84 -18.77 8.74 5.45
N PRO A 85 -19.43 9.88 5.78
CA PRO A 85 -19.09 11.19 5.22
C PRO A 85 -17.64 11.62 5.51
N LYS A 86 -17.16 11.40 6.75
CA LYS A 86 -15.76 11.63 7.10
C LYS A 86 -14.90 10.49 6.52
N PRO A 87 -13.87 10.77 5.70
CA PRO A 87 -12.93 9.75 5.24
C PRO A 87 -12.22 9.06 6.40
N TYR A 88 -11.88 7.79 6.22
CA TYR A 88 -11.08 7.05 7.19
C TYR A 88 -9.61 7.45 7.08
N GLU A 89 -8.96 7.50 8.22
CA GLU A 89 -7.53 7.76 8.35
C GLU A 89 -6.84 6.40 8.38
N VAL A 90 -5.84 6.23 7.52
CA VAL A 90 -5.00 5.03 7.44
C VAL A 90 -3.57 5.44 7.78
N ALA A 91 -2.94 4.68 8.67
CA ALA A 91 -1.53 4.81 8.97
C ALA A 91 -0.84 3.47 8.72
N ILE A 92 0.25 3.49 7.96
CA ILE A 92 1.11 2.34 7.69
C ILE A 92 2.50 2.74 8.13
N ARG A 93 3.10 1.98 9.04
CA ARG A 93 4.49 2.11 9.43
C ARG A 93 5.27 0.95 8.85
N VAL A 94 6.39 1.27 8.21
CA VAL A 94 7.34 0.32 7.66
C VAL A 94 8.55 0.35 8.57
N LYS A 95 9.02 -0.84 8.98
CA LYS A 95 10.26 -0.97 9.73
C LYS A 95 11.39 -0.27 8.97
N THR A 96 12.00 0.72 9.61
CA THR A 96 13.11 1.47 9.03
C THR A 96 14.43 0.75 9.25
N LEU A 97 15.37 0.98 8.34
CA LEU A 97 16.75 0.53 8.52
C LEU A 97 17.41 1.31 9.65
N GLN A 98 18.34 0.66 10.36
CA GLN A 98 19.21 1.35 11.29
C GLN A 98 20.06 2.38 10.55
N LYS A 99 20.39 3.50 11.22
CA LYS A 99 21.13 4.62 10.62
C LYS A 99 22.43 4.18 9.94
N ASP A 100 23.18 3.27 10.55
CA ASP A 100 24.45 2.78 10.01
C ASP A 100 24.27 1.94 8.75
N ALA A 101 23.23 1.09 8.72
CA ALA A 101 22.90 0.31 7.53
C ALA A 101 22.42 1.21 6.39
N TRP A 102 21.60 2.23 6.70
CA TRP A 102 21.18 3.22 5.73
C TRP A 102 22.36 4.00 5.15
N ALA A 103 23.32 4.43 5.99
CA ALA A 103 24.52 5.12 5.54
C ALA A 103 25.36 4.26 4.59
N LYS A 104 25.51 2.96 4.88
CA LYS A 104 26.22 2.01 4.00
C LYS A 104 25.52 1.85 2.64
N VAL A 105 24.19 1.71 2.64
CA VAL A 105 23.40 1.63 1.40
C VAL A 105 23.53 2.92 0.59
N ALA A 106 23.41 4.08 1.23
CA ALA A 106 23.52 5.38 0.58
C ALA A 106 24.92 5.59 -0.04
N ALA A 107 25.98 5.21 0.68
CA ALA A 107 27.35 5.28 0.16
C ALA A 107 27.55 4.36 -1.06
N ALA A 108 27.02 3.13 -1.01
CA ALA A 108 27.11 2.18 -2.12
C ALA A 108 26.32 2.66 -3.36
N ALA A 109 25.15 3.27 -3.16
CA ALA A 109 24.37 3.87 -4.24
C ALA A 109 25.08 5.08 -4.86
N ALA A 110 25.68 5.94 -4.02
CA ALA A 110 26.39 7.15 -4.46
C ALA A 110 27.69 6.84 -5.21
N ALA A 111 28.32 5.70 -4.93
CA ALA A 111 29.54 5.26 -5.63
C ALA A 111 29.31 4.99 -7.13
N GLN A 112 28.05 4.85 -7.58
CA GLN A 112 27.71 4.61 -8.98
C GLN A 112 26.87 5.76 -9.53
N ALA A 113 27.46 6.57 -10.41
CA ALA A 113 26.81 7.77 -10.98
C ALA A 113 25.43 7.47 -11.64
N VAL A 114 25.27 6.27 -12.22
CA VAL A 114 24.02 5.81 -12.84
C VAL A 114 22.90 5.61 -11.81
N PHE A 115 23.21 5.16 -10.59
CA PHE A 115 22.19 5.01 -9.55
C PHE A 115 21.80 6.35 -8.95
N ALA A 116 22.78 7.21 -8.70
CA ALA A 116 22.51 8.57 -8.22
C ALA A 116 21.61 9.34 -9.20
N SER A 117 21.89 9.29 -10.52
CA SER A 117 21.07 9.98 -11.52
C SER A 117 19.64 9.44 -11.62
N LYS A 118 19.46 8.12 -11.63
CA LYS A 118 18.12 7.49 -11.63
C LYS A 118 17.32 7.85 -10.39
N LEU A 119 17.93 7.78 -9.21
CA LEU A 119 17.26 8.12 -7.95
C LEU A 119 16.87 9.61 -7.90
N LEU A 120 17.72 10.51 -8.41
CA LEU A 120 17.39 11.93 -8.55
C LEU A 120 16.24 12.18 -9.53
N ALA A 121 16.13 11.36 -10.58
CA ALA A 121 14.98 11.35 -11.49
C ALA A 121 13.71 10.71 -10.88
N GLY A 122 13.77 10.25 -9.63
CA GLY A 122 12.65 9.55 -8.98
C GLY A 122 12.46 8.10 -9.45
N GLU A 123 13.43 7.55 -10.18
CA GLU A 123 13.43 6.17 -10.66
C GLU A 123 14.22 5.28 -9.70
N MET A 124 13.58 4.26 -9.14
CA MET A 124 14.29 3.23 -8.39
C MET A 124 15.01 2.28 -9.36
N PRO A 125 16.35 2.09 -9.30
CA PRO A 125 17.06 1.14 -10.16
C PRO A 125 16.79 -0.32 -9.75
N GLN A 126 16.66 -1.24 -10.69
CA GLN A 126 16.39 -2.66 -10.39
C GLN A 126 17.54 -3.32 -9.61
N GLU A 127 18.76 -2.88 -9.88
CA GLU A 127 19.98 -3.32 -9.22
C GLU A 127 20.07 -2.85 -7.76
N MET A 128 19.17 -1.94 -7.32
CA MET A 128 19.13 -1.44 -5.95
C MET A 128 18.96 -2.57 -4.93
N GLU A 129 18.20 -3.61 -5.27
CA GLU A 129 18.03 -4.77 -4.39
C GLU A 129 19.37 -5.48 -4.11
N GLN A 130 20.28 -5.52 -5.09
CA GLN A 130 21.61 -6.12 -4.92
C GLN A 130 22.47 -5.29 -3.95
N ILE A 131 22.37 -3.96 -3.99
CA ILE A 131 23.07 -3.08 -3.05
C ILE A 131 22.58 -3.32 -1.62
N PHE A 132 21.26 -3.42 -1.41
CA PHE A 132 20.71 -3.71 -0.09
C PHE A 132 21.20 -5.07 0.43
N ARG A 133 21.14 -6.11 -0.41
CA ARG A 133 21.65 -7.45 -0.08
C ARG A 133 23.14 -7.47 0.24
N ALA A 134 23.97 -6.71 -0.50
CA ALA A 134 25.40 -6.60 -0.24
C ALA A 134 25.73 -5.99 1.14
N VAL A 135 24.83 -5.15 1.67
CA VAL A 135 24.92 -4.56 3.01
C VAL A 135 24.24 -5.44 4.09
N GLY A 136 23.62 -6.55 3.70
CA GLY A 136 22.94 -7.48 4.60
C GLY A 136 21.58 -7.00 5.07
N VAL A 137 20.92 -6.11 4.31
CA VAL A 137 19.58 -5.61 4.60
C VAL A 137 18.63 -5.84 3.44
N SER A 138 17.32 -5.82 3.70
CA SER A 138 16.30 -5.93 2.65
C SER A 138 15.74 -4.56 2.27
N LEU A 139 15.52 -4.35 0.97
CA LEU A 139 14.81 -3.18 0.44
C LEU A 139 13.31 -3.25 0.72
N PHE A 140 12.75 -4.46 0.79
CA PHE A 140 11.34 -4.71 0.99
C PHE A 140 11.07 -5.35 2.36
N PRO A 141 9.87 -5.17 2.93
CA PRO A 141 9.43 -5.93 4.09
C PRO A 141 9.62 -7.43 3.86
N GLU A 142 10.25 -8.13 4.81
CA GLU A 142 10.49 -9.58 4.70
C GLU A 142 9.36 -10.37 5.36
N ALA A 143 8.75 -9.79 6.41
CA ALA A 143 7.61 -10.35 7.11
C ALA A 143 6.49 -9.33 7.25
N TYR A 144 5.25 -9.81 7.43
CA TYR A 144 4.12 -8.92 7.71
C TYR A 144 4.33 -8.10 9.00
N SER A 145 5.10 -8.61 9.97
CA SER A 145 5.48 -7.90 11.19
C SER A 145 6.36 -6.66 10.95
N ASP A 146 7.00 -6.53 9.77
CA ASP A 146 7.72 -5.32 9.38
C ASP A 146 6.76 -4.19 8.96
N LEU A 147 5.46 -4.50 8.86
CA LEU A 147 4.38 -3.55 8.57
C LEU A 147 3.45 -3.45 9.79
N SER A 148 3.38 -2.25 10.38
CA SER A 148 2.37 -1.94 11.39
C SER A 148 1.31 -1.05 10.79
N THR A 149 0.07 -1.50 10.77
CA THR A 149 -1.03 -0.80 10.12
C THR A 149 -2.18 -0.51 11.07
N ASP A 150 -2.76 0.68 10.90
CA ASP A 150 -3.90 1.15 11.65
C ASP A 150 -4.90 1.86 10.71
N CYS A 151 -6.18 1.74 11.02
CA CYS A 151 -7.23 2.43 10.28
C CYS A 151 -8.40 2.79 11.19
N SER A 152 -8.88 4.03 11.10
CA SER A 152 -10.01 4.52 11.91
C SER A 152 -11.38 3.95 11.52
N CYS A 153 -11.41 2.91 10.66
CA CYS A 153 -12.65 2.25 10.28
C CYS A 153 -13.10 1.23 11.34
N PRO A 154 -14.41 0.97 11.47
CA PRO A 154 -14.92 0.03 12.48
C PRO A 154 -14.69 -1.46 12.11
N ASP A 155 -13.88 -1.74 11.09
CA ASP A 155 -13.52 -3.11 10.69
C ASP A 155 -12.34 -3.57 11.54
N TYR A 156 -12.53 -4.58 12.37
CA TYR A 156 -11.49 -5.17 13.20
C TYR A 156 -10.41 -5.94 12.41
N SER A 157 -10.63 -6.15 11.10
CA SER A 157 -9.67 -6.82 10.25
C SER A 157 -8.43 -5.96 10.00
N ASN A 158 -7.25 -6.55 10.16
CA ASN A 158 -5.98 -5.93 9.78
C ASN A 158 -5.22 -6.83 8.79
N PRO A 159 -4.91 -6.37 7.56
CA PRO A 159 -5.31 -5.10 6.96
C PRO A 159 -6.80 -5.11 6.58
N CYS A 160 -7.50 -3.99 6.84
CA CYS A 160 -8.85 -3.77 6.34
C CYS A 160 -8.82 -3.41 4.84
N LYS A 161 -9.99 -3.32 4.20
CA LYS A 161 -10.08 -2.93 2.78
C LYS A 161 -9.46 -1.56 2.46
N HIS A 162 -9.43 -0.63 3.43
CA HIS A 162 -8.84 0.70 3.24
C HIS A 162 -7.31 0.64 3.26
N ILE A 163 -6.72 -0.09 4.21
CA ILE A 163 -5.27 -0.34 4.26
C ILE A 163 -4.83 -1.07 2.99
N ALA A 164 -5.56 -2.11 2.58
CA ALA A 164 -5.29 -2.82 1.35
C ALA A 164 -5.35 -1.91 0.10
N ALA A 165 -6.26 -0.93 0.06
CA ALA A 165 -6.30 0.04 -1.04
C ALA A 165 -5.03 0.90 -1.09
N VAL A 166 -4.53 1.35 0.07
CA VAL A 166 -3.29 2.13 0.17
C VAL A 166 -2.08 1.28 -0.23
N TYR A 167 -2.01 0.02 0.19
CA TYR A 167 -0.96 -0.91 -0.24
C TYR A 167 -0.84 -1.02 -1.76
N TYR A 168 -1.97 -1.03 -2.48
CA TYR A 168 -1.98 -1.10 -3.94
C TYR A 168 -1.64 0.22 -4.64
N LEU A 169 -1.84 1.36 -3.99
CA LEU A 169 -1.49 2.67 -4.57
C LEU A 169 -0.08 3.11 -4.19
N ASN A 170 0.48 2.61 -3.08
CA ASN A 170 1.87 2.82 -2.71
C ASN A 170 2.79 2.47 -3.90
N SER A 171 2.51 1.38 -4.61
CA SER A 171 3.28 0.93 -5.78
C SER A 171 3.22 1.87 -7.00
N THR A 172 2.32 2.86 -7.00
CA THR A 172 2.05 3.75 -8.14
C THR A 172 2.40 5.21 -7.90
N ALA A 173 2.79 5.56 -6.67
CA ALA A 173 3.08 6.94 -6.30
C ALA A 173 4.48 7.35 -6.80
N THR A 174 4.56 7.73 -8.06
CA THR A 174 5.60 8.66 -8.50
C THR A 174 5.32 9.98 -7.78
N ARG A 175 6.30 10.48 -7.01
CA ARG A 175 6.20 11.79 -6.35
C ARG A 175 5.77 12.83 -7.40
N SER A 176 4.63 13.46 -7.19
CA SER A 176 4.27 14.74 -7.83
C SER A 176 4.72 15.88 -6.95
#